data_AF-A0A8T0YI29-F1
#
_entry.id   AF-A0A8T0YI29-F1
#
_cell.length_a   1.000
_cell.length_b   1.000
_cell.length_c   1.000
_cell.angle_alpha   90.00
_cell.angle_beta   90.00
_cell.angle_gamma   90.00
#
_symmetry.space_group_name_H-M   'P 1'
#
loop_
_entity.id
_entity.type
_entity.pdbx_description
1 polymer ?
#
loop_
_entity_poly.entity_id
_entity_poly.type
_entity_poly.pdbx_seq_one_letter_code
_entity_poly.pdbx_strand_id
1 'polypeptide(L)' 'MEGVTKVVEITIGKEMPVDFGLILDDCSFGTGQYQGVYGCYETPSGPQYPLLSMTPVMDEPGDHLTLRVI' A
#
# COMPACT_ATOMS: atom_id res chain seq x y z
N MET A 1 -8.78 -26.75 -6.75
CA MET A 1 -8.21 -25.39 -6.68
C MET A 1 -8.52 -24.73 -5.34
N GLU A 2 -9.78 -24.79 -4.89
CA GLU A 2 -10.25 -24.27 -3.58
C GLU A 2 -9.42 -24.72 -2.36
N GLY A 3 -9.05 -26.00 -2.29
CA GLY A 3 -8.24 -26.51 -1.19
C GLY A 3 -6.83 -25.90 -1.12
N VAL A 4 -6.25 -25.51 -2.25
CA VAL A 4 -4.91 -24.89 -2.30
C VAL A 4 -5.01 -23.44 -1.84
N THR A 5 -6.00 -22.68 -2.34
CA THR A 5 -6.23 -21.29 -1.91
C THR A 5 -6.43 -21.20 -0.41
N LYS A 6 -7.24 -22.09 0.17
CA LYS A 6 -7.50 -22.11 1.62
C LYS A 6 -6.24 -22.39 2.45
N VAL A 7 -5.36 -23.26 1.97
CA VAL A 7 -4.07 -23.52 2.65
C VAL A 7 -3.19 -22.28 2.60
N VAL A 8 -3.15 -21.58 1.46
CA VAL A 8 -2.37 -20.34 1.31
C VAL A 8 -2.89 -19.24 2.24
N GLU A 9 -4.21 -19.04 2.30
CA GLU A 9 -4.84 -18.04 3.19
C GLU A 9 -4.51 -18.31 4.66
N ILE A 10 -4.59 -19.57 5.10
CA ILE A 10 -4.26 -19.95 6.49
C ILE A 10 -2.78 -19.71 6.78
N THR A 11 -1.88 -20.03 5.84
CA THR A 11 -0.45 -19.81 6.02
C THR A 11 -0.13 -18.32 6.12
N ILE A 12 -0.67 -17.50 5.22
CA ILE A 12 -0.50 -16.05 5.26
C ILE A 12 -1.05 -15.48 6.57
N GLY A 13 -2.26 -15.89 6.97
CA GLY A 13 -2.87 -15.42 8.21
C GLY A 13 -2.09 -15.79 9.48
N LYS A 14 -1.30 -16.88 9.46
CA LYS A 14 -0.40 -17.25 10.58
C LYS A 14 0.86 -16.40 10.64
N GLU A 15 1.32 -15.91 9.49
CA GLU A 15 2.53 -15.07 9.38
C GLU A 15 2.18 -13.58 9.49
N MET A 16 0.92 -13.21 9.31
CA MET A 16 0.45 -11.83 9.36
C MET A 16 0.57 -11.28 10.79
N PRO A 17 1.18 -10.09 10.97
CA PRO A 17 1.24 -9.42 12.27
C PRO A 17 -0.16 -9.17 12.84
N VAL A 18 -0.28 -9.25 14.17
CA VAL A 18 -1.54 -8.99 14.88
C VAL A 18 -2.06 -7.58 14.60
N ASP A 19 -1.15 -6.60 14.61
CA ASP A 19 -1.44 -5.19 14.33
C ASP A 19 -0.96 -4.82 12.92
N PHE A 20 -1.55 -5.45 11.91
CA PHE A 20 -1.29 -5.11 10.52
C PHE A 20 -2.25 -4.02 10.04
N GLY A 21 -1.70 -2.90 9.58
CA GLY A 21 -2.41 -1.79 8.96
C GLY A 21 -2.00 -1.57 7.50
N LEU A 22 -2.74 -0.68 6.84
CA LEU A 22 -2.44 -0.19 5.49
C LEU A 22 -2.25 1.33 5.53
N ILE A 23 -1.26 1.82 4.78
CA ILE A 23 -1.04 3.24 4.54
C ILE A 23 -1.22 3.49 3.03
N LEU A 24 -2.00 4.51 2.73
CA LEU A 24 -2.12 5.08 1.39
C LEU A 24 -1.31 6.37 1.37
N ASP A 25 -0.35 6.46 0.46
CA ASP A 25 0.51 7.64 0.33
C ASP A 25 0.84 7.91 -1.12
N ASP A 26 1.03 9.19 -1.43
CA ASP A 26 1.49 9.63 -2.74
C ASP A 26 3.01 9.41 -2.82
N CYS A 27 3.44 8.65 -3.83
CA CYS A 27 4.83 8.31 -4.02
C CYS A 27 5.33 8.80 -5.38
N SER A 28 6.41 9.59 -5.36
CA SER A 28 7.12 9.98 -6.57
C SER A 28 8.21 8.95 -6.90
N PHE A 29 8.16 8.36 -8.09
CA PHE A 29 9.23 7.50 -8.61
C PHE A 29 9.74 8.03 -9.95
N GLY A 30 10.98 8.53 -9.95
CA GLY A 30 11.52 9.25 -11.11
C GLY A 30 10.72 10.52 -11.38
N THR A 31 10.13 10.63 -12.57
CA THR A 31 9.29 11.76 -12.98
C THR A 31 7.79 11.47 -12.85
N GLY A 32 7.39 10.26 -12.44
CA GLY A 32 5.99 9.87 -12.34
C GLY A 32 5.45 10.03 -10.91
N GLN A 33 4.18 10.42 -10.80
CA GLN A 33 3.41 10.41 -9.55
C GLN A 33 2.58 9.12 -9.48
N TYR A 34 2.58 8.49 -8.32
CA TYR A 34 1.90 7.23 -8.07
C TYR A 34 1.17 7.29 -6.74
N GLN A 35 0.09 6.53 -6.62
CA GLN A 35 -0.52 6.22 -5.35
C GLN A 35 -0.02 4.85 -4.89
N GLY A 36 0.66 4.82 -3.75
CA GLY A 36 1.23 3.61 -3.15
C GLY A 36 0.33 3.05 -2.03
N VAL A 37 0.25 1.73 -1.96
CA VAL A 37 -0.32 0.99 -0.83
C VAL A 37 0.81 0.31 -0.08
N TYR A 38 1.00 0.68 1.18
CA TYR A 38 2.03 0.13 2.05
C TYR A 38 1.38 -0.70 3.15
N GLY A 39 2.01 -1.82 3.52
CA GLY A 39 1.73 -2.46 4.80
C GLY A 39 2.31 -1.62 5.92
N CYS A 40 1.74 -1.69 7.12
CA CYS A 40 2.26 -1.02 8.30
C CYS A 40 2.13 -1.95 9.50
N TYR A 41 3.24 -2.39 10.07
CA TYR A 41 3.23 -3.28 11.22
C TYR A 41 4.53 -3.22 12.00
N GLU A 42 4.48 -3.61 13.26
CA GLU A 42 5.65 -3.67 14.14
C GLU A 42 6.37 -5.02 14.06
N THR A 43 7.70 -4.98 14.14
CA THR A 43 8.56 -6.17 14.31
C THR A 43 9.56 -5.94 15.43
N PRO A 44 10.25 -6.98 15.94
CA PRO A 44 11.34 -6.80 16.90
C PRO A 44 12.48 -5.89 16.38
N SER A 45 12.59 -5.70 15.06
CA SER A 45 13.57 -4.81 14.43
C SER A 45 13.03 -3.39 14.19
N GLY A 46 11.81 -3.09 14.60
CA GLY A 46 11.13 -1.81 14.41
C GLY A 46 9.97 -1.87 13.40
N PRO A 47 9.34 -0.73 13.11
CA PRO A 47 8.20 -0.64 12.21
C PRO A 47 8.61 -0.97 10.77
N GLN A 48 7.74 -1.68 10.06
CA GLN A 48 7.92 -2.08 8.67
C GLN A 48 6.87 -1.43 7.78
N TYR A 49 7.32 -0.96 6.62
CA TYR A 49 6.49 -0.28 5.62
C TYR A 49 6.69 -0.83 4.20
N PRO A 50 6.46 -2.14 3.94
CA PRO A 50 6.66 -2.69 2.60
C PRO A 50 5.61 -2.16 1.62
N LEU A 51 6.05 -1.80 0.41
CA LEU A 51 5.14 -1.47 -0.70
C LEU A 51 4.45 -2.75 -1.19
N LEU A 52 3.12 -2.79 -1.11
CA LEU A 52 2.29 -3.93 -1.52
C LEU A 52 1.75 -3.77 -2.94
N SER A 53 1.39 -2.54 -3.31
CA SER A 53 0.88 -2.21 -4.64
C SER A 53 1.13 -0.73 -4.95
N MET A 54 1.18 -0.40 -6.24
CA MET A 54 1.39 0.95 -6.72
C MET A 54 0.64 1.14 -8.03
N THR A 55 -0.05 2.26 -8.17
CA THR A 55 -0.74 2.64 -9.41
C THR A 55 -0.32 4.04 -9.84
N PRO A 56 -0.07 4.30 -11.14
CA PRO A 56 0.18 5.66 -11.60
C PRO A 56 -1.05 6.52 -11.32
N VAL A 57 -0.81 7.76 -10.88
CA VAL A 57 -1.84 8.78 -10.83
C VAL A 57 -2.07 9.24 -12.27
N MET A 58 -3.27 9.02 -12.80
CA MET A 58 -3.64 9.60 -14.09
C MET A 58 -4.00 11.06 -13.86
N ASP A 59 -3.31 11.97 -14.54
CA ASP A 59 -3.78 13.35 -14.63
C ASP A 59 -5.06 13.34 -15.47
N GLU A 60 -6.23 13.40 -14.83
CA GLU A 60 -7.46 13.71 -15.56
C GLU A 60 -7.38 15.18 -16.04
N PRO A 61 -7.79 15.48 -17.29
CA PRO A 61 -7.86 16.86 -17.74
C PRO A 61 -8.91 17.63 -16.92
N GLY A 62 -8.47 18.29 -15.86
CA GLY A 62 -9.32 18.97 -14.87
C GLY A 62 -8.86 18.81 -13.41
N ASP A 63 -7.99 17.84 -13.12
CA ASP A 63 -7.53 17.52 -11.76
C ASP A 63 -6.43 18.44 -11.22
N HIS A 64 -6.15 19.54 -11.90
CA HIS A 64 -5.54 20.71 -11.27
C HIS A 64 -6.56 21.37 -10.32
N LEU A 65 -6.97 20.65 -9.29
CA LEU A 65 -7.46 21.24 -8.05
C LEU A 65 -6.30 22.05 -7.50
N THR A 66 -6.25 23.31 -7.94
CA THR A 66 -5.41 24.34 -7.37
C THR A 66 -5.73 24.33 -5.88
N LEU A 67 -4.82 23.77 -5.08
CA LEU A 67 -4.76 24.03 -3.65
C LEU A 67 -4.50 25.53 -3.52
N ARG A 68 -5.58 26.32 -3.54
CA ARG A 68 -5.55 27.69 -3.04
C ARG A 68 -5.52 27.56 -1.53
N VAL A 69 -4.31 27.55 -0.98
CA VAL A 69 -4.11 27.94 0.41
C VAL A 69 -4.58 29.40 0.49
N ILE A 70 -5.69 29.62 1.20
CA ILE A 70 -6.16 30.95 1.59
C ILE A 70 -5.29 31.43 2.74
#